data_AF-A0AAV4PH40-F1
#
_entry.id   AF-A0AAV4PH40-F1
#
_cell.length_a   1.000
_cell.length_b   1.000
_cell.length_c   1.000
_cell.angle_alpha   90.00
_cell.angle_beta   90.00
_cell.angle_gamma   90.00
#
_symmetry.space_group_name_H-M   'P 1'
#
loop_
_entity.id
_entity.type
_entity.pdbx_description
1 polymer ?
#
loop_
_entity_poly.entity_id
_entity_poly.type
_entity_poly.pdbx_seq_one_letter_code
_entity_poly.pdbx_strand_id
1 'polypeptide(L)'
;MPNVAEPMYVIKRDGRRENVMFDKITSRIQKLCYGLNMDYIDPAIVTMKVINGIFKGVKTVELDNLAAETAATMTTKHPDYAILAARIAISNLHKETTKAFSSVIEDLYNENAEKLNSTIIYDRDFNYNYFGFKTLERSYLLKINGKVVERPQHMLMRVSVGIHSEDVDAAIETYHLMSDKWFTHASPTLFNSGTPKPQLSSCFLLSMTDDSIEGIYDTLKRCALISKSAGGIGLNVHCIRATGSYIAGVSFQFFK
;
A
#
# COMPACT_ATOMS: atom_id res chain seq x y z
N MET A 1 0.89 53.61 -5.27
CA MET A 1 2.04 52.85 -4.74
C MET A 1 2.02 51.49 -5.41
N PRO A 2 3.12 51.03 -6.04
CA PRO A 2 3.13 49.74 -6.70
C PRO A 2 2.96 48.66 -5.63
N ASN A 3 2.00 47.77 -5.85
CA ASN A 3 1.75 46.60 -5.03
C ASN A 3 2.99 45.70 -5.15
N VAL A 4 3.92 45.80 -4.20
CA VAL A 4 5.10 44.93 -4.14
C VAL A 4 4.57 43.53 -3.93
N ALA A 5 4.56 42.71 -4.99
CA ALA A 5 4.13 41.33 -4.92
C ALA A 5 4.93 40.64 -3.80
N GLU A 6 4.26 40.29 -2.71
CA GLU A 6 4.90 39.65 -1.59
C GLU A 6 5.55 38.34 -2.07
N PRO A 7 6.79 38.04 -1.65
CA PRO A 7 7.50 36.85 -2.10
C PRO A 7 6.73 35.59 -1.71
N MET A 8 6.60 34.65 -2.66
CA MET A 8 6.01 33.34 -2.38
C MET A 8 6.83 32.59 -1.32
N TYR A 9 6.15 32.06 -0.32
CA TYR A 9 6.76 31.22 0.73
C TYR A 9 6.01 29.91 0.91
N VAL A 10 6.73 28.91 1.42
CA VAL A 10 6.20 27.61 1.85
C VAL A 10 6.32 27.47 3.36
N ILE A 11 5.45 26.64 3.94
CA ILE A 11 5.50 26.27 5.36
C ILE A 11 6.17 24.90 5.49
N LYS A 12 7.30 24.86 6.19
CA LYS A 12 8.03 23.62 6.51
C LYS A 12 7.25 22.74 7.48
N ARG A 13 7.67 21.47 7.57
CA ARG A 13 7.14 20.50 8.56
C ARG A 13 7.33 20.95 10.00
N ASP A 14 8.38 21.73 10.28
CA ASP A 14 8.66 22.34 11.59
C ASP A 14 7.90 23.67 11.83
N GLY A 15 7.01 24.06 10.90
CA GLY A 15 6.23 25.29 10.98
C GLY A 15 6.96 26.56 10.50
N ARG A 16 8.25 26.48 10.17
CA ARG A 16 9.01 27.65 9.70
C ARG A 16 8.60 28.06 8.28
N ARG A 17 8.64 29.36 8.01
CA ARG A 17 8.42 29.92 6.67
C ARG A 17 9.75 29.95 5.91
N GLU A 18 9.74 29.52 4.66
CA GLU A 18 10.88 29.65 3.76
C GLU A 18 10.41 30.13 2.39
N ASN A 19 11.19 31.00 1.75
CA ASN A 19 10.88 31.49 0.41
C ASN A 19 10.98 30.37 -0.62
N VAL A 20 10.05 30.36 -1.58
CA VAL A 20 10.10 29.44 -2.73
C VAL A 20 11.33 29.80 -3.57
N MET A 21 12.26 28.86 -3.71
CA MET A 21 13.42 29.00 -4.59
C MET A 21 13.38 27.90 -5.64
N PHE A 22 13.36 28.29 -6.92
CA PHE A 22 13.37 27.37 -8.06
C PHE A 22 14.50 26.34 -7.93
N ASP A 23 15.73 26.83 -7.74
CA ASP A 23 16.94 26.01 -7.67
C ASP A 23 16.89 24.98 -6.54
N LYS A 24 16.27 25.30 -5.40
CA LYS A 24 16.14 24.34 -4.29
C LYS A 24 15.20 23.19 -4.63
N ILE A 25 14.09 23.48 -5.32
CA ILE A 25 13.13 22.47 -5.74
C ILE A 25 13.77 21.59 -6.82
N THR A 26 14.38 22.21 -7.83
CA THR A 26 15.07 21.49 -8.93
C THR A 26 16.21 20.63 -8.40
N SER A 27 17.07 21.17 -7.53
CA SER A 27 18.18 20.42 -6.92
C SER A 27 17.69 19.19 -6.14
N ARG A 28 16.54 19.31 -5.46
CA ARG A 28 15.94 18.18 -4.76
C ARG A 28 15.44 17.11 -5.73
N ILE A 29 14.74 17.49 -6.79
CA ILE A 29 14.23 16.54 -7.80
C ILE A 29 15.42 15.87 -8.51
N GLN A 30 16.46 16.63 -8.87
CA GLN A 30 17.67 16.14 -9.51
C GLN A 30 18.37 15.03 -8.70
N LYS A 31 18.42 15.17 -7.37
CA LYS A 31 18.98 14.14 -6.47
C LYS A 31 18.23 12.81 -6.53
N LEU A 32 16.97 12.79 -6.98
CA LEU A 32 16.15 11.59 -7.12
C LEU A 32 16.22 11.00 -8.54
N CYS A 33 16.94 11.62 -9.48
CA CYS A 33 17.07 11.17 -10.86
C CYS A 33 18.23 10.19 -11.10
N TYR A 34 18.87 9.66 -10.05
CA TYR A 34 19.99 8.74 -10.20
C TYR A 34 19.59 7.48 -11.01
N GLY A 35 20.39 7.13 -12.02
CA GLY A 35 20.12 5.98 -12.89
C GLY A 35 18.87 6.10 -13.78
N LEU A 36 18.25 7.28 -13.88
CA LEU A 36 17.19 7.56 -14.86
C LEU A 36 17.79 8.10 -16.16
N ASN A 37 17.08 7.94 -17.28
CA ASN A 37 17.52 8.47 -18.55
C ASN A 37 17.34 10.01 -18.63
N MET A 38 18.44 10.73 -18.40
CA MET A 38 18.47 12.20 -18.39
C MET A 38 18.29 12.83 -19.77
N ASP A 39 18.35 12.07 -20.88
CA ASP A 39 18.05 12.58 -22.21
C ASP A 39 16.55 12.92 -22.37
N TYR A 40 15.70 12.24 -21.59
CA TYR A 40 14.25 12.44 -21.59
C TYR A 40 13.71 13.05 -20.28
N ILE A 41 14.43 12.86 -19.17
CA ILE A 41 14.05 13.35 -17.85
C ILE A 41 14.67 14.72 -17.59
N ASP A 42 13.81 15.72 -17.44
CA ASP A 42 14.21 17.09 -17.10
C ASP A 42 13.54 17.55 -15.80
N PRO A 43 14.29 17.61 -14.69
CA PRO A 43 13.82 18.11 -13.39
C PRO A 43 13.38 19.57 -13.40
N ALA A 44 13.96 20.41 -14.27
CA ALA A 44 13.58 21.82 -14.38
C ALA A 44 12.18 21.96 -14.95
N ILE A 45 11.80 21.13 -15.94
CA ILE A 45 10.43 21.12 -16.48
C ILE A 45 9.41 20.73 -15.42
N VAL A 46 9.71 19.72 -14.59
CA VAL A 46 8.84 19.34 -13.47
C VAL A 46 8.72 20.52 -12.49
N THR A 47 9.84 21.17 -12.16
CA THR A 47 9.86 22.31 -11.23
C THR A 47 9.01 23.48 -11.74
N MET A 48 9.14 23.84 -13.03
CA MET A 48 8.35 24.91 -13.64
C MET A 48 6.85 24.65 -13.52
N LYS A 49 6.41 23.43 -13.83
CA LYS A 49 5.00 23.05 -13.71
C LYS A 49 4.50 23.08 -12.28
N VAL A 50 5.30 22.65 -11.33
CA VAL A 50 4.95 22.67 -9.90
C VAL A 50 4.79 24.11 -9.40
N ILE A 51 5.71 25.01 -9.75
CA ILE A 51 5.66 26.42 -9.31
C ILE A 51 4.41 27.14 -9.85
N ASN A 52 3.94 26.78 -11.04
CA ASN A 52 2.70 27.34 -11.57
C ASN A 52 1.44 26.86 -10.81
N GLY A 53 1.53 25.74 -10.09
CA GLY A 53 0.42 25.15 -9.35
C GLY A 53 0.39 25.46 -7.85
N ILE A 54 1.37 26.21 -7.32
CA ILE A 54 1.41 26.53 -5.88
C ILE A 54 0.79 27.89 -5.57
N PHE A 55 0.31 28.01 -4.34
CA PHE A 55 -0.17 29.26 -3.75
C PHE A 55 0.69 29.66 -2.55
N LYS A 56 0.56 30.92 -2.14
CA LYS A 56 1.29 31.48 -0.99
C LYS A 56 0.96 30.73 0.30
N GLY A 57 1.97 30.22 0.99
CA GLY A 57 1.81 29.51 2.26
C GLY A 57 1.52 28.02 2.13
N VAL A 58 1.67 27.42 0.93
CA VAL A 58 1.57 25.97 0.72
C VAL A 58 2.51 25.20 1.66
N LYS A 59 2.07 24.06 2.18
CA LYS A 59 2.94 23.23 3.03
C LYS A 59 3.96 22.47 2.17
N THR A 60 5.15 22.24 2.71
CA THR A 60 6.19 21.45 2.02
C THR A 60 5.76 20.01 1.70
N VAL A 61 4.81 19.43 2.45
CA VAL A 61 4.21 18.13 2.15
C VAL A 61 3.31 18.19 0.91
N GLU A 62 2.48 19.25 0.80
CA GLU A 62 1.60 19.49 -0.35
C GLU A 62 2.42 19.78 -1.61
N LEU A 63 3.52 20.53 -1.48
CA LEU A 63 4.48 20.76 -2.55
C LEU A 63 5.07 19.44 -3.09
N ASP A 64 5.46 18.54 -2.19
CA ASP A 64 6.03 17.24 -2.56
C ASP A 64 5.00 16.35 -3.27
N ASN A 65 3.75 16.36 -2.79
CA ASN A 65 2.66 15.63 -3.41
C ASN A 65 2.36 16.17 -4.82
N LEU A 66 2.28 17.49 -4.97
CA LEU A 66 2.09 18.14 -6.27
C LEU A 66 3.24 17.82 -7.24
N ALA A 67 4.48 17.80 -6.75
CA ALA A 67 5.64 17.42 -7.55
C ALA A 67 5.58 15.97 -8.01
N ALA A 68 5.19 15.04 -7.14
CA ALA A 68 5.02 13.64 -7.48
C ALA A 68 3.89 13.44 -8.51
N GLU A 69 2.73 14.08 -8.31
CA GLU A 69 1.61 14.04 -9.25
C GLU A 69 1.98 14.64 -10.61
N THR A 70 2.64 15.80 -10.61
CA THR A 70 3.10 16.46 -11.84
C THR A 70 4.05 15.54 -12.62
N ALA A 71 5.05 14.95 -11.94
CA ALA A 71 5.94 13.98 -12.56
C ALA A 71 5.18 12.77 -13.09
N ALA A 72 4.17 12.25 -12.37
CA ALA A 72 3.38 11.12 -12.82
C ALA A 72 2.60 11.41 -14.11
N THR A 73 2.07 12.63 -14.29
CA THR A 73 1.42 13.01 -15.56
C THR A 73 2.37 13.01 -16.76
N MET A 74 3.68 13.18 -16.50
CA MET A 74 4.72 13.19 -17.53
C MET A 74 5.20 11.78 -17.93
N THR A 75 4.63 10.73 -17.33
CA THR A 75 4.85 9.33 -17.74
C THR A 75 4.50 9.11 -19.22
N THR A 76 3.56 9.89 -19.76
CA THR A 76 3.21 9.89 -21.19
C THR A 76 4.36 10.29 -22.11
N LYS A 77 5.38 11.00 -21.59
CA LYS A 77 6.59 11.35 -22.34
C LYS A 77 7.65 10.27 -22.25
N HIS A 78 7.92 9.77 -21.04
CA HIS A 78 8.91 8.71 -20.81
C HIS A 78 8.56 7.94 -19.52
N PRO A 79 8.69 6.60 -19.49
CA PRO A 79 8.34 5.78 -18.33
C PRO A 79 9.12 6.13 -17.05
N ASP A 80 10.37 6.60 -17.15
CA ASP A 80 11.18 6.98 -15.98
C ASP A 80 10.55 8.12 -15.16
N TYR A 81 9.66 8.93 -15.73
CA TYR A 81 8.90 9.91 -14.95
C TYR A 81 7.99 9.24 -13.91
N ALA A 82 7.49 8.03 -14.16
CA ALA A 82 6.75 7.26 -13.18
C ALA A 82 7.64 6.79 -12.02
N ILE A 83 8.91 6.48 -12.28
CA ILE A 83 9.89 6.13 -11.24
C ILE A 83 10.24 7.39 -10.45
N LEU A 84 10.55 8.51 -11.12
CA LEU A 84 10.84 9.79 -10.47
C LEU A 84 9.68 10.24 -9.56
N ALA A 85 8.45 10.16 -10.05
CA ALA A 85 7.25 10.47 -9.28
C ALA A 85 7.14 9.59 -8.02
N ALA A 86 7.39 8.29 -8.14
CA ALA A 86 7.43 7.39 -7.00
C ALA A 86 8.51 7.82 -5.99
N ARG A 87 9.72 8.11 -6.47
CA ARG A 87 10.85 8.51 -5.61
C ARG A 87 10.57 9.79 -4.86
N ILE A 88 9.89 10.76 -5.47
CA ILE A 88 9.44 12.00 -4.79
C ILE A 88 8.45 11.64 -3.68
N ALA A 89 7.44 10.82 -3.98
CA ALA A 89 6.42 10.42 -3.01
C ALA A 89 7.01 9.58 -1.85
N ILE A 90 7.92 8.66 -2.13
CA ILE A 90 8.63 7.84 -1.14
C ILE A 90 9.55 8.72 -0.28
N SER A 91 10.29 9.65 -0.89
CA SER A 91 11.12 10.62 -0.16
C SER A 91 10.28 11.47 0.79
N ASN A 92 9.03 11.79 0.42
CA ASN A 92 8.08 12.45 1.31
C ASN A 92 7.68 11.51 2.46
N LEU A 93 7.27 10.27 2.17
CA LEU A 93 6.87 9.27 3.17
C LEU A 93 7.98 9.01 4.21
N HIS A 94 9.23 8.90 3.77
CA HIS A 94 10.38 8.69 4.67
C HIS A 94 10.60 9.85 5.65
N LYS A 95 10.14 11.07 5.34
CA LYS A 95 10.18 12.22 6.26
C LYS A 95 9.02 12.23 7.25
N GLU A 96 7.94 11.52 6.94
CA GLU A 96 6.72 11.45 7.76
C GLU A 96 6.67 10.22 8.68
N THR A 97 7.56 9.24 8.46
CA THR A 97 7.63 7.94 9.15
C THR A 97 8.94 7.77 9.92
N THR A 98 8.90 7.03 11.02
CA THR A 98 10.09 6.67 11.79
C THR A 98 11.00 5.75 10.96
N LYS A 99 12.30 5.75 11.25
CA LYS A 99 13.24 4.85 10.58
C LYS A 99 13.20 3.45 11.19
N ALA A 100 13.21 3.33 12.52
CA ALA A 100 13.29 2.05 13.20
C ALA A 100 12.01 1.22 13.01
N PHE A 101 12.14 0.02 12.44
CA PHE A 101 11.04 -0.93 12.28
C PHE A 101 10.50 -1.40 13.63
N SER A 102 11.38 -1.63 14.61
CA SER A 102 10.99 -2.04 15.96
C SER A 102 10.09 -1.02 16.68
N SER A 103 10.21 0.28 16.38
CA SER A 103 9.27 1.29 16.93
C SER A 103 7.85 1.20 16.37
N VAL A 104 7.68 0.54 15.22
CA VAL A 104 6.38 0.31 14.58
C VAL A 104 5.78 -1.03 15.01
N ILE A 105 6.64 -1.96 15.45
CA ILE A 105 6.34 -3.37 15.68
C ILE A 105 6.83 -3.79 17.09
N GLU A 106 6.71 -2.88 18.06
CA GLU A 106 7.21 -3.00 19.43
C GLU A 106 6.61 -4.23 20.17
N ASP A 107 5.47 -4.73 19.68
CA ASP A 107 4.76 -5.88 20.25
C ASP A 107 5.20 -7.25 19.71
N LEU A 108 5.87 -7.35 18.56
CA LEU A 108 6.09 -8.67 17.93
C LEU A 108 7.39 -9.36 18.37
N TYR A 109 8.56 -8.69 18.45
CA TYR A 109 9.80 -9.37 18.85
C TYR A 109 10.88 -8.39 19.36
N ASN A 110 10.96 -8.19 20.68
CA ASN A 110 11.99 -7.35 21.30
C ASN A 110 13.40 -7.95 21.25
N GLU A 111 13.52 -9.29 21.19
CA GLU A 111 14.83 -9.97 21.29
C GLU A 111 15.63 -9.98 19.99
N ASN A 112 14.95 -9.91 18.83
CA ASN A 112 15.60 -9.95 17.49
C ASN A 112 15.55 -8.60 16.74
N ALA A 113 15.09 -7.55 17.42
CA ALA A 113 14.83 -6.24 16.83
C ALA A 113 16.07 -5.64 16.14
N GLU A 114 17.26 -5.74 16.75
CA GLU A 114 18.48 -5.19 16.16
C GLU A 114 18.87 -5.89 14.86
N LYS A 115 18.85 -7.23 14.83
CA LYS A 115 19.16 -8.02 13.64
C LYS A 115 18.21 -7.66 12.50
N LEU A 116 16.90 -7.69 12.75
CA LEU A 116 15.87 -7.35 11.75
C LEU A 116 15.98 -5.90 11.25
N ASN A 117 16.23 -4.93 12.15
CA ASN A 117 16.42 -3.53 11.78
C ASN A 117 17.64 -3.35 10.86
N SER A 118 18.74 -4.08 11.12
CA SER A 118 19.97 -3.98 10.33
C SER A 118 19.86 -4.63 8.94
N THR A 119 18.95 -5.59 8.77
CA THR A 119 18.69 -6.27 7.48
C THR A 119 17.92 -5.39 6.49
N ILE A 120 17.14 -4.42 6.97
CA ILE A 120 16.26 -3.63 6.12
C ILE A 120 17.06 -2.67 5.22
N ILE A 121 16.88 -2.81 3.90
CA ILE A 121 17.51 -1.96 2.89
C ILE A 121 16.48 -0.93 2.38
N TYR A 122 16.45 0.26 2.97
CA TYR A 122 15.50 1.33 2.63
C TYR A 122 15.61 1.83 1.18
N ASP A 123 16.78 1.68 0.55
CA ASP A 123 16.96 2.10 -0.84
C ASP A 123 16.06 1.31 -1.80
N ARG A 124 15.64 0.09 -1.42
CA ARG A 124 14.70 -0.72 -2.21
C ARG A 124 13.31 -0.08 -2.32
N ASP A 125 12.93 0.84 -1.44
CA ASP A 125 11.68 1.59 -1.60
C ASP A 125 11.68 2.40 -2.90
N PHE A 126 12.82 2.94 -3.33
CA PHE A 126 12.92 3.77 -4.54
C PHE A 126 12.85 2.98 -5.86
N ASN A 127 12.68 1.65 -5.79
CA ASN A 127 12.49 0.79 -6.94
C ASN A 127 11.02 0.68 -7.37
N TYR A 128 10.05 1.21 -6.60
CA TYR A 128 8.65 1.25 -7.03
C TYR A 128 8.41 2.32 -8.09
N ASN A 129 7.42 2.10 -8.96
CA ASN A 129 6.85 3.17 -9.79
C ASN A 129 5.71 3.87 -9.03
N TYR A 130 5.24 4.99 -9.55
CA TYR A 130 4.27 5.84 -8.85
C TYR A 130 2.97 5.12 -8.51
N PHE A 131 2.40 4.40 -9.48
CA PHE A 131 1.14 3.68 -9.29
C PHE A 131 1.29 2.53 -8.30
N GLY A 132 2.38 1.78 -8.36
CA GLY A 132 2.68 0.71 -7.41
C GLY A 132 2.81 1.26 -5.98
N PHE A 133 3.56 2.35 -5.81
CA PHE A 133 3.69 3.00 -4.51
C PHE A 133 2.35 3.56 -4.01
N LYS A 134 1.56 4.22 -4.85
CA LYS A 134 0.25 4.76 -4.46
C LYS A 134 -0.75 3.67 -4.08
N THR A 135 -0.69 2.52 -4.73
CA THR A 135 -1.46 1.34 -4.31
C THR A 135 -1.05 0.88 -2.92
N LEU A 136 0.25 0.78 -2.63
CA LEU A 136 0.76 0.43 -1.31
C LEU A 136 0.33 1.44 -0.24
N GLU A 137 0.53 2.74 -0.49
CA GLU A 137 0.17 3.83 0.41
C GLU A 137 -1.34 3.88 0.69
N ARG A 138 -2.17 3.62 -0.32
CA ARG A 138 -3.62 3.67 -0.16
C ARG A 138 -4.14 2.54 0.73
N SER A 139 -3.69 1.32 0.48
CA SER A 139 -4.32 0.13 1.05
C SER A 139 -3.40 -0.64 2.00
N TYR A 140 -2.15 -0.88 1.64
CA TYR A 140 -1.32 -1.91 2.27
C TYR A 140 -0.50 -1.45 3.48
N LEU A 141 -0.05 -0.19 3.47
CA LEU A 141 0.75 0.35 4.57
C LEU A 141 -0.15 0.66 5.77
N LEU A 142 0.25 0.22 6.96
CA LEU A 142 -0.50 0.47 8.19
C LEU A 142 -0.65 1.97 8.48
N LYS A 143 -1.83 2.34 8.96
CA LYS A 143 -2.21 3.72 9.28
C LYS A 143 -2.68 3.83 10.73
N ILE A 144 -2.18 4.83 11.44
CA ILE A 144 -2.65 5.21 12.77
C ILE A 144 -3.28 6.60 12.65
N ASN A 145 -4.54 6.75 13.08
CA ASN A 145 -5.30 7.99 12.98
C ASN A 145 -5.33 8.58 11.55
N GLY A 146 -5.42 7.70 10.54
CA GLY A 146 -5.42 8.08 9.12
C GLY A 146 -4.05 8.44 8.53
N LYS A 147 -2.99 8.51 9.34
CA LYS A 147 -1.62 8.77 8.89
C LYS A 147 -0.88 7.46 8.65
N VAL A 148 -0.20 7.33 7.51
CA VAL A 148 0.69 6.19 7.23
C VAL A 148 1.87 6.22 8.19
N VAL A 149 2.06 5.12 8.92
CA VAL A 149 3.17 4.96 9.88
C VAL A 149 4.22 3.95 9.41
N GLU A 150 3.90 3.17 8.38
CA GLU A 150 4.72 2.06 7.89
C GLU A 150 5.34 2.40 6.52
N ARG A 151 6.61 2.05 6.31
CA ARG A 151 7.27 2.11 4.99
C ARG A 151 7.07 0.79 4.23
N PRO A 152 7.23 0.77 2.89
CA PRO A 152 7.13 -0.49 2.14
C PRO A 152 8.08 -1.57 2.66
N GLN A 153 9.34 -1.24 2.97
CA GLN A 153 10.24 -2.22 3.60
C GLN A 153 9.75 -2.72 4.97
N HIS A 154 9.15 -1.85 5.78
CA HIS A 154 8.60 -2.26 7.07
C HIS A 154 7.45 -3.24 6.89
N MET A 155 6.56 -2.99 5.93
CA MET A 155 5.46 -3.90 5.59
C MET A 155 6.00 -5.27 5.17
N LEU A 156 7.00 -5.31 4.29
CA LEU A 156 7.60 -6.56 3.84
C LEU A 156 8.27 -7.34 4.99
N MET A 157 8.95 -6.64 5.90
CA MET A 157 9.56 -7.27 7.07
C MET A 157 8.48 -7.79 8.03
N ARG A 158 7.41 -7.02 8.29
CA ARG A 158 6.26 -7.47 9.09
C ARG A 158 5.62 -8.72 8.50
N VAL A 159 5.44 -8.77 7.19
CA VAL A 159 4.90 -9.95 6.52
C VAL A 159 5.82 -11.15 6.69
N SER A 160 7.12 -10.97 6.48
CA SER A 160 8.11 -12.05 6.58
C SER A 160 8.16 -12.63 8.00
N VAL A 161 8.25 -11.76 9.01
CA VAL A 161 8.20 -12.17 10.43
C VAL A 161 6.85 -12.78 10.78
N GLY A 162 5.74 -12.24 10.26
CA GLY A 162 4.39 -12.76 10.52
C GLY A 162 4.16 -14.17 9.96
N ILE A 163 4.91 -14.60 8.94
CA ILE A 163 4.85 -15.94 8.37
C ILE A 163 5.76 -16.90 9.13
N HIS A 164 7.01 -16.49 9.39
CA HIS A 164 8.06 -17.38 9.92
C HIS A 164 8.20 -17.35 11.44
N SER A 165 7.57 -16.39 12.12
CA SER A 165 7.53 -16.25 13.59
C SER A 165 8.92 -16.28 14.24
N GLU A 166 9.29 -17.39 14.87
CA GLU A 166 10.57 -17.56 15.59
C GLU A 166 11.76 -17.81 14.64
N ASP A 167 11.51 -18.26 13.40
CA ASP A 167 12.56 -18.51 12.41
C ASP A 167 12.99 -17.21 11.72
N VAL A 168 13.92 -16.52 12.37
CA VAL A 168 14.45 -15.23 11.90
C VAL A 168 15.23 -15.37 10.60
N ASP A 169 15.93 -16.48 10.38
CA ASP A 169 16.76 -16.65 9.18
C ASP A 169 15.87 -16.86 7.95
N ALA A 170 14.80 -17.66 8.05
CA ALA A 170 13.78 -17.79 7.00
C ALA A 170 13.00 -16.49 6.76
N ALA A 171 12.72 -15.71 7.82
CA ALA A 171 12.11 -14.39 7.70
C ALA A 171 13.00 -13.43 6.89
N ILE A 172 14.30 -13.42 7.14
CA ILE A 172 15.27 -12.58 6.41
C ILE A 172 15.36 -13.00 4.94
N GLU A 173 15.42 -14.30 4.65
CA GLU A 173 15.41 -14.81 3.28
C GLU A 173 14.16 -14.35 2.52
N THR A 174 13.00 -14.53 3.14
CA THR A 174 11.70 -14.15 2.56
C THR A 174 11.61 -12.64 2.33
N TYR A 175 12.11 -11.84 3.27
CA TYR A 175 12.21 -10.39 3.12
C TYR A 175 13.05 -10.01 1.90
N HIS A 176 14.22 -10.63 1.71
CA HIS A 176 15.07 -10.34 0.56
C HIS A 176 14.38 -10.72 -0.75
N LEU A 177 13.79 -11.91 -0.84
CA LEU A 177 13.09 -12.37 -2.04
C LEU A 177 11.92 -11.44 -2.42
N MET A 178 11.11 -10.99 -1.45
CA MET A 178 10.01 -10.07 -1.71
C MET A 178 10.49 -8.64 -2.03
N SER A 179 11.47 -8.12 -1.30
CA SER A 179 11.95 -6.75 -1.49
C SER A 179 12.77 -6.56 -2.77
N ASP A 180 13.41 -7.62 -3.26
CA ASP A 180 14.02 -7.69 -4.61
C ASP A 180 12.98 -8.03 -5.71
N LYS A 181 11.71 -8.22 -5.34
CA LYS A 181 10.56 -8.47 -6.22
C LYS A 181 10.65 -9.77 -7.02
N TRP A 182 11.31 -10.80 -6.48
CA TRP A 182 11.27 -12.14 -7.07
C TRP A 182 9.88 -12.76 -6.99
N PHE A 183 9.14 -12.46 -5.93
CA PHE A 183 7.73 -12.81 -5.79
C PHE A 183 7.00 -11.81 -4.87
N THR A 184 5.68 -11.93 -4.79
CA THR A 184 4.85 -11.23 -3.80
C THR A 184 3.83 -12.20 -3.24
N HIS A 185 3.53 -12.09 -1.94
CA HIS A 185 2.36 -12.75 -1.38
C HIS A 185 1.05 -12.11 -1.87
N ALA A 186 -0.04 -12.86 -1.75
CA ALA A 186 -1.37 -12.38 -2.05
C ALA A 186 -1.79 -11.25 -1.09
N SER A 187 -2.72 -10.41 -1.53
CA SER A 187 -3.22 -9.29 -0.76
C SER A 187 -3.58 -9.60 0.71
N PRO A 188 -4.39 -10.63 1.04
CA PRO A 188 -4.75 -10.93 2.44
C PRO A 188 -3.52 -11.17 3.33
N THR A 189 -2.48 -11.82 2.80
CA THR A 189 -1.22 -12.02 3.50
C THR A 189 -0.51 -10.69 3.75
N LEU A 190 -0.40 -9.82 2.74
CA LEU A 190 0.26 -8.51 2.90
C LEU A 190 -0.47 -7.61 3.91
N PHE A 191 -1.81 -7.64 3.92
CA PHE A 191 -2.63 -6.87 4.84
C PHE A 191 -2.51 -7.35 6.29
N ASN A 192 -2.63 -8.66 6.50
CA ASN A 192 -2.97 -9.19 7.82
C ASN A 192 -1.81 -9.91 8.52
N SER A 193 -0.70 -10.21 7.83
CA SER A 193 0.46 -10.83 8.48
C SER A 193 1.03 -9.93 9.57
N GLY A 194 1.35 -10.52 10.72
CA GLY A 194 1.85 -9.78 11.87
C GLY A 194 0.80 -8.85 12.51
N THR A 195 -0.49 -9.11 12.32
CA THR A 195 -1.58 -8.39 13.00
C THR A 195 -2.28 -9.29 14.01
N PRO A 196 -3.03 -8.75 15.01
CA PRO A 196 -3.65 -9.57 16.05
C PRO A 196 -4.68 -10.62 15.56
N LYS A 197 -5.24 -10.44 14.35
CA LYS A 197 -6.18 -11.39 13.72
C LYS A 197 -5.75 -11.66 12.28
N PRO A 198 -4.75 -12.53 12.08
CA PRO A 198 -4.10 -12.68 10.78
C PRO A 198 -4.95 -13.55 9.84
N GLN A 199 -5.85 -12.95 9.06
CA GLN A 199 -6.55 -13.65 7.98
C GLN A 199 -5.69 -13.65 6.71
N LEU A 200 -4.85 -14.67 6.54
CA LEU A 200 -3.85 -14.71 5.47
C LEU A 200 -4.40 -15.22 4.13
N SER A 201 -5.56 -15.88 4.15
CA SER A 201 -6.22 -16.46 2.99
C SER A 201 -7.64 -15.94 2.87
N SER A 202 -8.06 -15.59 1.65
CA SER A 202 -9.38 -15.00 1.41
C SER A 202 -10.19 -15.75 0.35
N CYS A 203 -9.73 -16.86 -0.21
CA CYS A 203 -10.47 -17.62 -1.22
C CYS A 203 -10.88 -18.98 -0.66
N PHE A 204 -12.18 -19.26 -0.67
CA PHE A 204 -12.74 -20.48 -0.10
C PHE A 204 -13.63 -21.18 -1.13
N LEU A 205 -13.62 -22.50 -1.08
CA LEU A 205 -14.54 -23.35 -1.83
C LEU A 205 -15.47 -24.04 -0.84
N LEU A 206 -16.76 -23.93 -1.10
CA LEU A 206 -17.81 -24.59 -0.34
C LEU A 206 -18.64 -25.45 -1.27
N SER A 207 -19.13 -26.57 -0.74
CA SER A 207 -20.25 -27.31 -1.33
C SER A 207 -21.44 -27.14 -0.40
N MET A 208 -22.63 -27.06 -1.00
CA MET A 208 -23.87 -27.10 -0.24
C MET A 208 -23.90 -28.36 0.65
N THR A 209 -24.22 -28.19 1.93
CA THR A 209 -24.15 -29.27 2.94
C THR A 209 -25.05 -30.44 2.59
N ASP A 210 -26.30 -30.17 2.20
CA ASP A 210 -27.27 -31.16 1.74
C ASP A 210 -28.36 -30.50 0.87
N ASP A 211 -29.26 -31.32 0.31
CA ASP A 211 -30.49 -30.86 -0.35
C ASP A 211 -31.66 -30.77 0.65
N SER A 212 -31.45 -30.03 1.73
CA SER A 212 -32.48 -29.74 2.74
C SER A 212 -32.47 -28.26 3.13
N ILE A 213 -33.57 -27.80 3.74
CA ILE A 213 -33.63 -26.42 4.28
C ILE A 213 -32.56 -26.23 5.34
N GLU A 214 -32.31 -27.22 6.20
CA GLU A 214 -31.32 -27.11 7.26
C GLU A 214 -29.91 -26.92 6.70
N GLY A 215 -29.46 -27.76 5.76
CA GLY A 215 -28.13 -27.60 5.18
C GLY A 215 -28.01 -26.41 4.24
N ILE A 216 -29.09 -25.95 3.59
CA ILE A 216 -29.09 -24.65 2.88
C ILE A 216 -28.81 -23.51 3.85
N TYR A 217 -29.50 -23.46 4.99
CA TYR A 217 -29.31 -22.39 5.98
C TYR A 217 -27.98 -22.50 6.73
N ASP A 218 -27.47 -23.70 6.98
CA ASP A 218 -26.12 -23.90 7.51
C ASP A 218 -25.04 -23.42 6.52
N THR A 219 -25.19 -23.78 5.24
CA THR A 219 -24.30 -23.29 4.18
C THR A 219 -24.34 -21.77 4.10
N LEU A 220 -25.53 -21.16 4.17
CA LEU A 220 -25.70 -19.71 4.20
C LEU A 220 -24.97 -19.07 5.41
N LYS A 221 -25.11 -19.67 6.61
CA LYS A 221 -24.40 -19.22 7.82
C LYS A 221 -22.88 -19.27 7.63
N ARG A 222 -22.36 -20.37 7.06
CA ARG A 222 -20.92 -20.51 6.75
C ARG A 222 -20.46 -19.46 5.76
N CYS A 223 -21.23 -19.20 4.71
CA CYS A 223 -20.96 -18.13 3.75
C CYS A 223 -20.91 -16.75 4.42
N ALA A 224 -21.86 -16.46 5.31
CA ALA A 224 -21.89 -15.20 6.05
C ALA A 224 -20.66 -15.01 6.96
N LEU A 225 -20.22 -16.08 7.64
CA LEU A 225 -19.03 -16.04 8.50
C LEU A 225 -17.74 -15.83 7.71
N ILE A 226 -17.60 -16.46 6.54
CA ILE A 226 -16.44 -16.26 5.66
C ILE A 226 -16.45 -14.84 5.07
N SER A 227 -17.60 -14.37 4.59
CA SER A 227 -17.76 -13.04 4.01
C SER A 227 -17.50 -11.93 5.03
N LYS A 228 -17.89 -12.12 6.31
CA LYS A 228 -17.54 -11.22 7.42
C LYS A 228 -16.02 -10.97 7.52
N SER A 229 -15.22 -11.96 7.15
CA SER A 229 -13.75 -11.88 7.17
C SER A 229 -13.15 -11.48 5.82
N ALA A 230 -13.95 -10.85 4.95
CA ALA A 230 -13.59 -10.46 3.57
C ALA A 230 -13.14 -11.63 2.69
N GLY A 231 -13.65 -12.84 2.95
CA GLY A 231 -13.39 -14.02 2.11
C GLY A 231 -14.32 -14.09 0.90
N GLY A 232 -13.76 -14.29 -0.29
CA GLY A 232 -14.45 -14.71 -1.50
C GLY A 232 -14.78 -16.20 -1.47
N ILE A 233 -15.93 -16.57 -2.06
CA ILE A 233 -16.49 -17.92 -1.96
C ILE A 233 -16.88 -18.42 -3.34
N GLY A 234 -16.36 -19.58 -3.73
CA GLY A 234 -16.94 -20.42 -4.78
C GLY A 234 -17.86 -21.44 -4.14
N LEU A 235 -19.15 -21.44 -4.49
CA LEU A 235 -20.14 -22.35 -3.92
C LEU A 235 -20.66 -23.34 -4.97
N ASN A 236 -20.43 -24.63 -4.72
CA ASN A 236 -21.04 -25.71 -5.49
C ASN A 236 -22.47 -25.97 -4.99
N VAL A 237 -23.46 -25.76 -5.87
CA VAL A 237 -24.90 -25.89 -5.59
C VAL A 237 -25.56 -27.05 -6.32
N HIS A 238 -24.79 -27.90 -7.02
CA HIS A 238 -25.35 -28.93 -7.91
C HIS A 238 -26.20 -29.99 -7.21
N CYS A 239 -26.06 -30.18 -5.89
CA CYS A 239 -26.87 -31.14 -5.17
C CYS A 239 -28.30 -30.64 -4.85
N ILE A 240 -28.61 -29.35 -5.04
CA ILE A 240 -29.95 -28.82 -4.80
C ILE A 240 -30.91 -29.27 -5.90
N ARG A 241 -32.08 -29.80 -5.50
CA ARG A 241 -33.11 -30.26 -6.43
C ARG A 241 -33.62 -29.16 -7.36
N ALA A 242 -34.03 -29.54 -8.57
CA ALA A 242 -34.60 -28.61 -9.54
C ALA A 242 -36.06 -28.24 -9.23
N THR A 243 -36.53 -27.11 -9.79
CA THR A 243 -37.93 -26.67 -9.70
C THR A 243 -38.89 -27.77 -10.18
N GLY A 244 -39.93 -28.04 -9.40
CA GLY A 244 -40.92 -29.09 -9.69
C GLY A 244 -40.56 -30.47 -9.11
N SER A 245 -39.39 -30.62 -8.50
CA SER A 245 -39.03 -31.85 -7.78
C SER A 245 -39.90 -32.03 -6.53
N TYR A 246 -40.31 -33.27 -6.26
CA TYR A 246 -41.11 -33.61 -5.09
C TYR A 246 -40.35 -33.33 -3.78
N ILE A 247 -41.07 -32.88 -2.74
CA ILE A 247 -40.52 -32.68 -1.39
C ILE A 247 -41.31 -33.55 -0.42
N ALA A 248 -40.70 -34.65 0.02
CA ALA A 248 -41.30 -35.53 1.01
C ALA A 248 -41.47 -34.79 2.34
N GLY A 249 -42.67 -34.82 2.93
CA GLY A 249 -42.96 -34.22 4.25
C GLY A 249 -43.59 -32.83 4.22
N VAL A 250 -43.78 -32.19 3.07
CA VAL A 250 -44.54 -30.94 2.93
C VAL A 250 -45.79 -31.18 2.07
N SER A 251 -46.96 -30.90 2.63
CA SER A 251 -48.28 -31.22 2.02
C SER A 251 -48.67 -30.35 0.82
N PHE A 252 -47.74 -29.60 0.23
CA PHE A 252 -48.01 -28.76 -0.94
C PHE A 252 -47.35 -29.35 -2.18
N GLN A 253 -48.13 -30.16 -2.88
CA GLN A 253 -47.88 -30.46 -4.27
C GLN A 253 -48.29 -29.22 -5.07
N PHE A 254 -47.33 -28.42 -5.52
CA PHE A 254 -47.56 -27.47 -6.60
C PHE A 254 -47.85 -28.30 -7.87
N PHE A 255 -49.11 -28.74 -7.99
CA PHE A 255 -49.69 -29.10 -9.28
C PHE A 255 -49.67 -27.82 -10.13
N LYS A 256 -48.82 -27.81 -11.16
CA LYS A 256 -49.17 -27.13 -12.39
C LYS A 256 -50.16 -27.98 -13.15
#